data_AF-A0A524CUM9-F1
#
_entry.id   AF-A0A524CUM9-F1
#
_cell.length_a   1.000
_cell.length_b   1.000
_cell.length_c   1.000
_cell.angle_alpha   90.00
_cell.angle_beta   90.00
_cell.angle_gamma   90.00
#
_symmetry.space_group_name_H-M   'P 1'
#
loop_
_entity.id
_entity.type
_entity.pdbx_description
1 polymer ?
#
loop_
_entity_poly.entity_id
_entity_poly.type
_entity_poly.pdbx_seq_one_letter_code
_entity_poly.pdbx_strand_id
1 'polypeptide(L)'
;MSEEETCSWLRSEDSSHYCELRKQALPKAEVNAKCVMLDRAVICIDGYSSLFKGKELAGENSTEAILWFIESATQFENLSETDNAILACIQAVEFATKNGLIERAYEVFRYGRSVYEKGMADNDPALSEPALRTKLVKAGEKMIAKARELSEDDDVRVMQAELKAAVLGGAALKKVKKDDTEKKLVVVDGRELYAKKSKEYKEGADTFIASGVVQNAVTFACLGGLADLMLGRPKEGISYLTETAANSGFRDRFNESTCFKWAKLIFRAHVSKNEEAIDEARKLFLKFPWSFRDDKEFARRIMDSVYRRVTG
;
A
#
# COMPACT_ATOMS: atom_id res chain seq x y z
N MET A 1 -1.89 -0.71 42.25
CA MET A 1 -1.75 -0.36 40.82
C MET A 1 -2.71 0.78 40.58
N SER A 2 -2.18 1.96 40.23
CA SER A 2 -2.96 3.16 39.92
C SER A 2 -3.73 2.98 38.60
N GLU A 3 -4.86 3.68 38.47
CA GLU A 3 -5.85 3.54 37.39
C GLU A 3 -5.38 4.01 35.98
N GLU A 4 -4.07 4.15 35.73
CA GLU A 4 -3.52 4.62 34.43
C GLU A 4 -2.84 3.51 33.58
N GLU A 5 -2.88 2.24 34.01
CA GLU A 5 -2.24 1.12 33.31
C GLU A 5 -3.23 0.20 32.57
N THR A 6 -4.33 0.73 32.05
CA THR A 6 -5.35 -0.07 31.35
C THR A 6 -5.24 0.07 29.83
N CYS A 7 -5.06 -1.07 29.18
CA CYS A 7 -5.13 -1.27 27.73
C CYS A 7 -6.44 -0.67 27.18
N SER A 8 -6.37 0.52 26.58
CA SER A 8 -7.54 1.36 26.27
C SER A 8 -8.57 0.75 25.30
N TRP A 9 -8.25 -0.37 24.66
CA TRP A 9 -9.08 -1.07 23.68
C TRP A 9 -9.66 -2.39 24.17
N LEU A 10 -9.45 -2.71 25.45
CA LEU A 10 -9.97 -3.90 26.11
C LEU A 10 -11.24 -3.54 26.88
N ARG A 11 -12.39 -4.07 26.46
CA ARG A 11 -13.62 -4.04 27.27
C ARG A 11 -13.79 -5.36 28.00
N SER A 12 -14.27 -5.31 29.23
CA SER A 12 -14.65 -6.51 29.97
C SER A 12 -16.17 -6.59 29.99
N GLU A 13 -16.76 -7.57 29.31
CA GLU A 13 -18.19 -7.89 29.37
C GLU A 13 -18.34 -9.36 29.82
N ASP A 14 -19.15 -9.58 30.86
CA ASP A 14 -19.55 -10.90 31.36
C ASP A 14 -18.41 -11.94 31.47
N SER A 15 -17.36 -11.60 32.22
CA SER A 15 -16.15 -12.43 32.46
C SER A 15 -15.27 -12.75 31.25
N SER A 16 -15.59 -12.19 30.08
CA SER A 16 -14.81 -12.29 28.85
C SER A 16 -14.10 -10.97 28.55
N HIS A 17 -12.85 -11.05 28.09
CA HIS A 17 -12.11 -9.88 27.64
C HIS A 17 -12.35 -9.67 26.15
N TYR A 18 -12.95 -8.55 25.80
CA TYR A 18 -13.33 -8.21 24.45
C TYR A 18 -12.37 -7.17 23.89
N CYS A 19 -11.74 -7.45 22.76
CA CYS A 19 -10.96 -6.47 22.04
C CYS A 19 -11.86 -5.73 21.05
N GLU A 20 -12.12 -4.45 21.31
CA GLU A 20 -13.03 -3.62 20.51
C GLU A 20 -12.56 -3.51 19.05
N LEU A 21 -11.24 -3.56 18.82
CA LEU A 21 -10.62 -3.56 17.48
C LEU A 21 -10.82 -4.87 16.71
N ARG A 22 -10.91 -6.02 17.40
CA ARG A 22 -11.10 -7.33 16.77
C ARG A 22 -12.57 -7.73 16.63
N LYS A 23 -13.48 -7.01 17.29
CA LYS A 23 -14.87 -7.44 17.54
C LYS A 23 -14.96 -8.91 17.98
N GLN A 24 -13.98 -9.37 18.77
CA GLN A 24 -13.80 -10.77 19.13
C GLN A 24 -13.39 -10.88 20.60
N ALA A 25 -13.90 -11.90 21.28
CA ALA A 25 -13.45 -12.29 22.61
C ALA A 25 -12.03 -12.86 22.54
N LEU A 26 -11.16 -12.39 23.43
CA LEU A 26 -9.78 -12.83 23.56
C LEU A 26 -9.60 -13.75 24.75
N PRO A 27 -8.78 -14.81 24.63
CA PRO A 27 -8.35 -15.61 25.76
C PRO A 27 -7.62 -14.73 26.80
N LYS A 28 -7.91 -14.95 28.08
CA LYS A 28 -7.31 -14.21 29.20
C LYS A 28 -5.77 -14.24 29.20
N ALA A 29 -5.18 -15.35 28.76
CA ALA A 29 -3.73 -15.49 28.65
C ALA A 29 -3.11 -14.55 27.59
N GLU A 30 -3.80 -14.36 26.45
CA GLU A 30 -3.34 -13.46 25.38
C GLU A 30 -3.41 -12.00 25.80
N VAL A 31 -4.50 -11.62 26.48
CA VAL A 31 -4.69 -10.27 27.04
C VAL A 31 -3.61 -9.93 28.06
N ASN A 32 -3.34 -10.84 29.00
CA ASN A 32 -2.31 -10.64 30.01
C ASN A 32 -0.89 -10.57 29.43
N ALA A 33 -0.61 -11.27 28.33
CA ALA A 33 0.71 -11.19 27.70
C ALA A 33 0.91 -9.89 26.90
N LYS A 34 -0.15 -9.40 26.23
CA LYS A 34 -0.04 -8.30 25.26
C LYS A 34 -0.41 -6.92 25.82
N CYS A 35 -1.21 -6.85 26.88
CA CYS A 35 -1.63 -5.58 27.51
C CYS A 35 -0.79 -5.17 28.74
N VAL A 36 0.29 -5.89 29.07
CA VAL A 36 1.21 -5.54 30.19
C VAL A 36 2.28 -4.52 29.79
N MET A 37 2.56 -4.36 28.49
CA MET A 37 3.50 -3.36 27.97
C MET A 37 2.75 -2.35 27.09
N LEU A 38 2.57 -1.13 27.60
CA LEU A 38 1.85 -0.03 26.93
C LEU A 38 2.34 0.21 25.48
N ASP A 39 3.64 0.05 25.22
CA ASP A 39 4.23 0.27 23.90
C ASP A 39 3.93 -0.84 22.87
N ARG A 40 3.66 -2.08 23.31
CA ARG A 40 3.27 -3.18 22.40
C ARG A 40 1.78 -3.14 22.04
N ALA A 41 0.95 -2.62 22.93
CA ALA A 41 -0.48 -2.44 22.68
C ALA A 41 -0.75 -1.48 21.51
N VAL A 42 0.05 -0.42 21.34
CA VAL A 42 -0.08 0.55 20.24
C VAL A 42 0.33 -0.05 18.89
N ILE A 43 1.34 -0.92 18.84
CA ILE A 43 1.81 -1.55 17.58
C ILE A 43 0.85 -2.66 17.12
N CYS A 44 0.12 -3.31 18.05
CA CYS A 44 -0.99 -4.20 17.70
C CYS A 44 -2.14 -3.47 16.99
N ILE A 45 -2.41 -2.19 17.33
CA ILE A 45 -3.43 -1.37 16.65
C ILE A 45 -3.08 -1.24 15.17
N ASP A 46 -1.82 -0.95 14.85
CA ASP A 46 -1.39 -0.71 13.46
C ASP A 46 -1.41 -1.99 12.62
N GLY A 47 -0.93 -3.12 13.16
CA GLY A 47 -0.93 -4.41 12.47
C GLY A 47 -2.34 -4.94 12.17
N TYR A 48 -3.24 -4.88 13.17
CA TYR A 48 -4.62 -5.35 13.02
C TYR A 48 -5.52 -4.35 12.26
N SER A 49 -5.30 -3.04 12.38
CA SER A 49 -6.01 -2.04 11.55
C SER A 49 -5.65 -2.19 10.08
N SER A 50 -4.36 -2.44 9.79
CA SER A 50 -3.90 -2.75 8.43
C SER A 50 -4.50 -4.06 7.92
N LEU A 51 -4.58 -5.09 8.78
CA LEU A 51 -5.23 -6.36 8.42
C LEU A 51 -6.71 -6.17 8.11
N PHE A 52 -7.42 -5.39 8.94
CA PHE A 52 -8.83 -5.08 8.76
C PHE A 52 -9.06 -4.33 7.44
N LYS A 53 -8.26 -3.30 7.17
CA LYS A 53 -8.32 -2.54 5.92
C LYS A 53 -8.03 -3.43 4.70
N GLY A 54 -7.04 -4.33 4.82
CA GLY A 54 -6.75 -5.34 3.80
C GLY A 54 -7.94 -6.25 3.52
N LYS A 55 -8.63 -6.74 4.56
CA LYS A 55 -9.84 -7.58 4.42
C LYS A 55 -11.02 -6.82 3.82
N GLU A 56 -11.24 -5.58 4.23
CA GLU A 56 -12.29 -4.71 3.67
C GLU A 56 -12.08 -4.53 2.16
N LEU A 57 -10.89 -4.08 1.76
CA LEU A 57 -10.54 -3.87 0.36
C LEU A 57 -10.52 -5.17 -0.45
N ALA A 58 -10.16 -6.30 0.17
CA ALA A 58 -10.27 -7.61 -0.47
C ALA A 58 -11.73 -8.00 -0.73
N GLY A 59 -12.65 -7.66 0.19
CA GLY A 59 -14.09 -7.82 0.01
C GLY A 59 -14.64 -6.94 -1.12
N GLU A 60 -14.04 -5.78 -1.35
CA GLU A 60 -14.31 -4.87 -2.47
C GLU A 60 -13.61 -5.26 -3.78
N ASN A 61 -12.82 -6.34 -3.76
CA ASN A 61 -11.98 -6.78 -4.88
C ASN A 61 -10.96 -5.73 -5.38
N SER A 62 -10.42 -4.93 -4.44
CA SER A 62 -9.40 -3.91 -4.69
C SER A 62 -7.99 -4.48 -4.50
N THR A 63 -7.10 -4.17 -5.45
CA THR A 63 -5.68 -4.57 -5.40
C THR A 63 -4.89 -3.90 -4.28
N GLU A 64 -5.39 -2.79 -3.72
CA GLU A 64 -4.82 -2.15 -2.53
C GLU A 64 -4.81 -3.08 -1.31
N ALA A 65 -5.72 -4.08 -1.26
CA ALA A 65 -5.74 -5.08 -0.21
C ALA A 65 -4.38 -5.75 0.01
N ILE A 66 -3.63 -6.00 -1.08
CA ILE A 66 -2.30 -6.63 -1.03
C ILE A 66 -1.31 -5.74 -0.28
N LEU A 67 -1.37 -4.42 -0.48
CA LEU A 67 -0.48 -3.48 0.22
C LEU A 67 -0.76 -3.47 1.72
N TRP A 68 -2.04 -3.45 2.10
CA TRP A 68 -2.45 -3.46 3.49
C TRP A 68 -2.14 -4.78 4.20
N PHE A 69 -2.23 -5.91 3.51
CA PHE A 69 -1.77 -7.19 4.04
C PHE A 69 -0.25 -7.26 4.23
N ILE A 70 0.55 -6.67 3.33
CA ILE A 70 2.02 -6.58 3.50
C ILE A 70 2.38 -5.66 4.66
N GLU A 71 1.72 -4.51 4.77
CA GLU A 71 1.90 -3.58 5.89
C GLU A 71 1.58 -4.30 7.21
N SER A 72 0.44 -4.98 7.27
CA SER A 72 0.05 -5.81 8.42
C SER A 72 1.10 -6.87 8.76
N ALA A 73 1.61 -7.60 7.76
CA ALA A 73 2.65 -8.60 7.96
C ALA A 73 3.96 -8.00 8.52
N THR A 74 4.36 -6.83 8.01
CA THR A 74 5.57 -6.12 8.47
C THR A 74 5.42 -5.68 9.93
N GLN A 75 4.24 -5.17 10.31
CA GLN A 75 3.97 -4.76 11.69
C GLN A 75 3.96 -5.98 12.64
N PHE A 76 3.38 -7.10 12.22
CA PHE A 76 3.44 -8.34 13.01
C PHE A 76 4.86 -8.90 13.13
N GLU A 77 5.67 -8.83 12.07
CA GLU A 77 7.08 -9.25 12.13
C GLU A 77 7.87 -8.40 13.14
N ASN A 78 7.69 -7.08 13.13
CA ASN A 78 8.33 -6.16 14.09
C ASN A 78 7.94 -6.45 15.55
N LEU A 79 6.75 -7.02 15.77
CA LEU A 79 6.25 -7.44 17.07
C LEU A 79 6.68 -8.84 17.49
N SER A 80 7.41 -9.55 16.63
CA SER A 80 7.68 -10.99 16.78
C SER A 80 6.39 -11.84 16.86
N GLU A 81 5.30 -11.37 16.23
CA GLU A 81 4.08 -12.16 16.00
C GLU A 81 4.18 -12.87 14.65
N THR A 82 5.16 -13.77 14.56
CA THR A 82 5.55 -14.45 13.30
C THR A 82 4.38 -15.21 12.67
N ASP A 83 3.51 -15.80 13.49
CA ASP A 83 2.30 -16.49 13.05
C ASP A 83 1.32 -15.56 12.32
N ASN A 84 1.03 -14.40 12.92
CA ASN A 84 0.14 -13.39 12.34
C ASN A 84 0.73 -12.76 11.09
N ALA A 85 2.06 -12.54 11.06
CA ALA A 85 2.74 -12.07 9.88
C ALA A 85 2.56 -13.02 8.68
N ILE A 86 2.78 -14.32 8.90
CA ILE A 86 2.61 -15.35 7.87
C ILE A 86 1.15 -15.47 7.45
N LEU A 87 0.20 -15.41 8.39
CA LEU A 87 -1.24 -15.45 8.07
C LEU A 87 -1.70 -14.25 7.23
N ALA A 88 -1.12 -13.06 7.44
CA ALA A 88 -1.37 -11.89 6.59
C ALA A 88 -0.79 -12.10 5.18
N CYS A 89 0.42 -12.64 5.06
CA CYS A 89 1.00 -13.01 3.76
C CYS A 89 0.15 -14.05 3.02
N ILE A 90 -0.34 -15.08 3.71
CA ILE A 90 -1.21 -16.11 3.11
C ILE A 90 -2.48 -15.48 2.53
N GLN A 91 -3.13 -14.57 3.26
CA GLN A 91 -4.32 -13.87 2.76
C GLN A 91 -4.05 -13.05 1.51
N ALA A 92 -2.91 -12.35 1.45
CA ALA A 92 -2.49 -11.63 0.24
C ALA A 92 -2.20 -12.56 -0.94
N VAL A 93 -1.52 -13.70 -0.71
CA VAL A 93 -1.27 -14.71 -1.75
C VAL A 93 -2.57 -15.27 -2.29
N GLU A 94 -3.52 -15.63 -1.41
CA GLU A 94 -4.81 -16.16 -1.83
C GLU A 94 -5.63 -15.13 -2.61
N PHE A 95 -5.64 -13.87 -2.17
CA PHE A 95 -6.32 -12.78 -2.88
C PHE A 95 -5.69 -12.52 -4.26
N ALA A 96 -4.36 -12.45 -4.34
CA ALA A 96 -3.64 -12.22 -5.59
C ALA A 96 -3.84 -13.40 -6.56
N THR A 97 -3.74 -14.64 -6.07
CA THR A 97 -3.97 -15.86 -6.86
C THR A 97 -5.39 -15.91 -7.40
N LYS A 98 -6.40 -15.64 -6.56
CA LYS A 98 -7.81 -15.60 -6.98
C LYS A 98 -8.04 -14.62 -8.13
N ASN A 99 -7.32 -13.49 -8.14
CA ASN A 99 -7.45 -12.44 -9.14
C ASN A 99 -6.45 -12.56 -10.31
N GLY A 100 -5.73 -13.68 -10.44
CA GLY A 100 -4.79 -13.91 -11.54
C GLY A 100 -3.50 -13.08 -11.48
N LEU A 101 -3.22 -12.43 -10.34
CA LEU A 101 -2.03 -11.61 -10.12
C LEU A 101 -0.86 -12.49 -9.67
N ILE A 102 -0.45 -13.44 -10.50
CA ILE A 102 0.49 -14.51 -10.13
C ILE A 102 1.87 -13.99 -9.73
N GLU A 103 2.42 -13.01 -10.45
CA GLU A 103 3.72 -12.42 -10.10
C GLU A 103 3.68 -11.78 -8.71
N ARG A 104 2.60 -11.06 -8.40
CA ARG A 104 2.42 -10.42 -7.10
C ARG A 104 2.19 -11.46 -5.99
N ALA A 105 1.43 -12.52 -6.28
CA ALA A 105 1.26 -13.65 -5.38
C ALA A 105 2.62 -14.29 -5.05
N TYR A 106 3.50 -14.46 -6.05
CA TYR A 106 4.82 -15.04 -5.88
C TYR A 106 5.75 -14.18 -5.01
N GLU A 107 5.76 -12.86 -5.23
CA GLU A 107 6.54 -11.93 -4.40
C GLU A 107 6.13 -12.01 -2.92
N VAL A 108 4.82 -11.98 -2.65
CA VAL A 108 4.31 -12.06 -1.27
C VAL A 108 4.56 -13.44 -0.67
N PHE A 109 4.44 -14.51 -1.47
CA PHE A 109 4.77 -15.86 -1.02
C PHE A 109 6.24 -15.98 -0.60
N ARG A 110 7.17 -15.41 -1.38
CA ARG A 110 8.60 -15.36 -1.01
C ARG A 110 8.82 -14.60 0.28
N TYR A 111 8.13 -13.48 0.49
CA TYR A 111 8.21 -12.73 1.74
C TYR A 111 7.70 -13.57 2.93
N GLY A 112 6.51 -14.17 2.82
CA GLY A 112 5.96 -15.03 3.87
C GLY A 112 6.85 -16.25 4.18
N ARG A 113 7.50 -16.83 3.18
CA ARG A 113 8.51 -17.89 3.37
C ARG A 113 9.72 -17.39 4.15
N SER A 114 10.24 -16.21 3.81
CA SER A 114 11.38 -15.60 4.52
C SER A 114 11.06 -15.36 6.00
N VAL A 115 9.84 -14.89 6.30
CA VAL A 115 9.38 -14.68 7.69
C VAL A 115 9.32 -16.01 8.44
N TYR A 116 8.80 -17.07 7.80
CA TYR A 116 8.77 -18.42 8.38
C TYR A 116 10.18 -18.99 8.63
N GLU A 117 11.09 -18.89 7.66
CA GLU A 117 12.46 -19.40 7.78
C GLU A 117 13.24 -18.68 8.89
N LYS A 118 13.06 -17.36 9.00
CA LYS A 118 13.64 -16.55 10.07
C LYS A 118 13.09 -16.93 11.44
N GLY A 119 11.76 -17.03 11.60
CA GLY A 119 11.17 -17.46 12.87
C GLY A 119 11.59 -18.87 13.30
N MET A 120 11.79 -19.79 12.34
CA MET A 120 12.31 -21.13 12.64
C MET A 120 13.76 -21.07 13.13
N ALA A 121 14.60 -20.22 12.54
CA ALA A 121 15.97 -19.99 12.99
C ALA A 121 16.03 -19.37 14.40
N ASP A 122 15.08 -18.49 14.70
CA ASP A 122 14.95 -17.83 16.00
C ASP A 122 14.27 -18.71 17.08
N ASN A 123 13.87 -19.95 16.73
CA ASN A 123 13.13 -20.88 17.58
C ASN A 123 11.80 -20.29 18.12
N ASP A 124 11.06 -19.56 17.29
CA ASP A 124 9.78 -18.97 17.66
C ASP A 124 8.75 -20.06 18.06
N PRO A 125 8.24 -20.05 19.31
CA PRO A 125 7.25 -21.02 19.77
C PRO A 125 5.97 -21.09 18.93
N ALA A 126 5.58 -19.97 18.28
CA ALA A 126 4.41 -19.90 17.42
C ALA A 126 4.53 -20.78 16.15
N LEU A 127 5.76 -21.17 15.79
CA LEU A 127 6.04 -22.03 14.63
C LEU A 127 6.24 -23.51 14.99
N SER A 128 6.15 -23.85 16.27
CA SER A 128 6.24 -25.23 16.74
C SER A 128 5.13 -26.13 16.18
N GLU A 129 3.99 -25.54 15.82
CA GLU A 129 2.87 -26.23 15.21
C GLU A 129 3.02 -26.31 13.67
N PRO A 130 2.91 -27.52 13.07
CA PRO A 130 3.06 -27.69 11.62
C PRO A 130 1.92 -27.06 10.80
N ALA A 131 0.81 -26.69 11.44
CA ALA A 131 -0.39 -26.19 10.78
C ALA A 131 -0.12 -24.94 9.93
N LEU A 132 0.73 -24.02 10.41
CA LEU A 132 1.02 -22.78 9.70
C LEU A 132 1.87 -23.03 8.44
N ARG A 133 2.85 -23.94 8.53
CA ARG A 133 3.63 -24.42 7.39
C ARG A 133 2.72 -25.05 6.33
N THR A 134 1.79 -25.90 6.74
CA THR A 134 0.84 -26.54 5.83
C THR A 134 -0.03 -25.52 5.10
N LYS A 135 -0.52 -24.48 5.80
CA LYS A 135 -1.29 -23.40 5.18
C LYS A 135 -0.46 -22.61 4.16
N LEU A 136 0.78 -22.28 4.49
CA LEU A 136 1.68 -21.56 3.59
C LEU A 136 1.97 -22.38 2.32
N VAL A 137 2.32 -23.67 2.46
CA VAL A 137 2.54 -24.57 1.32
C VAL A 137 1.30 -24.66 0.44
N LYS A 138 0.12 -24.84 1.04
CA LYS A 138 -1.15 -24.91 0.30
C LYS A 138 -1.44 -23.63 -0.48
N ALA A 139 -1.11 -22.46 0.04
CA ALA A 139 -1.24 -21.20 -0.69
C ALA A 139 -0.31 -21.14 -1.91
N GLY A 140 0.94 -21.61 -1.76
CA GLY A 140 1.90 -21.73 -2.87
C GLY A 140 1.46 -22.73 -3.94
N GLU A 141 0.91 -23.89 -3.54
CA GLU A 141 0.38 -24.90 -4.47
C GLU A 141 -0.80 -24.36 -5.29
N LYS A 142 -1.74 -23.65 -4.64
CA LYS A 142 -2.85 -22.98 -5.34
C LYS A 142 -2.35 -21.96 -6.36
N MET A 143 -1.34 -21.18 -5.99
CA MET A 143 -0.73 -20.19 -6.89
C MET A 143 -0.10 -20.86 -8.12
N ILE A 144 0.64 -21.96 -7.93
CA ILE A 144 1.25 -22.73 -9.03
C ILE A 144 0.17 -23.33 -9.93
N ALA A 145 -0.89 -23.92 -9.35
CA ALA A 145 -2.01 -24.47 -10.11
C ALA A 145 -2.67 -23.38 -10.97
N LYS A 146 -2.92 -22.20 -10.39
CA LYS A 146 -3.54 -21.09 -11.11
C LYS A 146 -2.65 -20.52 -12.21
N ALA A 147 -1.33 -20.48 -11.98
CA ALA A 147 -0.37 -20.08 -13.00
C ALA A 147 -0.39 -21.04 -14.21
N ARG A 148 -0.49 -22.35 -13.97
CA ARG A 148 -0.61 -23.36 -15.03
C ARG A 148 -1.91 -23.22 -15.81
N GLU A 149 -3.04 -23.03 -15.13
CA GLU A 149 -4.33 -22.76 -15.77
C GLU A 149 -4.25 -21.56 -16.72
N LEU A 150 -3.64 -20.45 -16.27
CA LEU A 150 -3.52 -19.23 -17.08
C LEU A 150 -2.56 -19.41 -18.27
N SER A 151 -1.48 -20.18 -18.12
CA SER A 151 -0.60 -20.50 -19.25
C SER A 151 -1.28 -21.39 -20.29
N GLU A 152 -2.11 -22.34 -19.86
CA GLU A 152 -2.88 -23.21 -20.77
C GLU A 152 -3.97 -22.41 -21.50
N ASP A 153 -4.59 -21.41 -20.87
CA ASP A 153 -5.61 -20.54 -21.48
C ASP A 153 -5.04 -19.59 -22.55
N ASP A 154 -3.83 -19.06 -22.36
CA ASP A 154 -3.14 -18.22 -23.36
C ASP A 154 -2.72 -19.04 -24.59
N ASP A 155 -2.19 -20.26 -24.41
CA ASP A 155 -1.84 -21.16 -25.51
C ASP A 155 -3.07 -21.63 -26.28
N VAL A 156 -4.18 -21.91 -25.60
CA VAL A 156 -5.46 -22.26 -26.23
C VAL A 156 -6.07 -21.06 -26.96
N ARG A 157 -5.90 -19.83 -26.46
CA ARG A 157 -6.35 -18.60 -27.16
C ARG A 157 -5.53 -18.32 -28.41
N VAL A 158 -4.22 -18.51 -28.38
CA VAL A 158 -3.34 -18.37 -29.55
C VAL A 158 -3.65 -19.46 -30.57
N MET A 159 -3.78 -20.72 -30.16
CA MET A 159 -4.22 -21.80 -31.06
C MET A 159 -5.63 -21.55 -31.61
N GLN A 160 -6.58 -21.06 -30.82
CA GLN A 160 -7.92 -20.73 -31.32
C GLN A 160 -7.90 -19.51 -32.25
N ALA A 161 -7.01 -18.55 -32.05
CA ALA A 161 -6.84 -17.39 -32.93
C ALA A 161 -6.18 -17.80 -34.26
N GLU A 162 -5.20 -18.70 -34.22
CA GLU A 162 -4.55 -19.27 -35.41
C GLU A 162 -5.47 -20.23 -36.16
N LEU A 163 -6.23 -21.09 -35.45
CA LEU A 163 -7.24 -21.96 -36.05
C LEU A 163 -8.39 -21.14 -36.64
N LYS A 164 -8.81 -20.05 -35.96
CA LYS A 164 -9.79 -19.10 -36.51
C LYS A 164 -9.22 -18.33 -37.69
N ALA A 165 -7.95 -17.92 -37.70
CA ALA A 165 -7.34 -17.23 -38.83
C ALA A 165 -7.15 -18.17 -40.04
N ALA A 166 -6.81 -19.44 -39.80
CA ALA A 166 -6.71 -20.47 -40.83
C ALA A 166 -8.08 -20.87 -41.39
N VAL A 167 -9.12 -20.89 -40.57
CA VAL A 167 -10.50 -21.21 -40.98
C VAL A 167 -11.24 -19.99 -41.57
N LEU A 168 -10.90 -18.76 -41.18
CA LEU A 168 -11.56 -17.51 -41.60
C LEU A 168 -10.80 -16.73 -42.68
N GLY A 169 -9.97 -17.41 -43.48
CA GLY A 169 -9.55 -16.97 -44.82
C GLY A 169 -10.71 -16.80 -45.83
N GLY A 170 -11.94 -16.66 -45.37
CA GLY A 170 -13.14 -16.34 -46.12
C GLY A 170 -14.32 -16.15 -45.16
N ALA A 171 -14.96 -14.98 -45.26
CA ALA A 171 -16.20 -14.55 -44.59
C ALA A 171 -16.11 -14.06 -43.11
N ALA A 172 -16.41 -12.78 -42.95
CA ALA A 172 -16.54 -12.04 -41.71
C ALA A 172 -17.80 -12.43 -40.91
N LEU A 173 -17.70 -12.65 -39.60
CA LEU A 173 -18.88 -12.64 -38.72
C LEU A 173 -18.63 -12.13 -37.28
N LYS A 174 -19.63 -11.34 -36.85
CA LYS A 174 -20.01 -10.73 -35.56
C LYS A 174 -19.34 -11.23 -34.26
N LYS A 175 -18.89 -10.24 -33.47
CA LYS A 175 -18.59 -10.36 -32.03
C LYS A 175 -19.85 -10.73 -31.23
N VAL A 176 -19.78 -11.85 -30.52
CA VAL A 176 -20.69 -12.22 -29.43
C VAL A 176 -20.39 -11.33 -28.23
N LYS A 177 -21.41 -10.63 -27.71
CA LYS A 177 -21.34 -10.00 -26.38
C LYS A 177 -21.42 -11.11 -25.35
N LYS A 178 -20.40 -11.22 -24.50
CA LYS A 178 -20.50 -11.95 -23.23
C LYS A 178 -20.92 -10.92 -22.18
N ASP A 179 -22.04 -11.18 -21.52
CA ASP A 179 -22.44 -10.51 -20.29
C ASP A 179 -21.47 -10.94 -19.18
N ASP A 180 -20.65 -10.01 -18.69
CA ASP A 180 -19.84 -10.18 -17.49
C ASP A 180 -20.53 -9.48 -16.32
N THR A 181 -21.22 -10.25 -15.49
CA THR A 181 -21.63 -9.88 -14.12
C THR A 181 -20.58 -10.28 -13.08
N GLU A 182 -19.29 -10.14 -13.42
CA GLU A 182 -18.20 -10.17 -12.45
C GLU A 182 -17.87 -8.74 -12.02
N LYS A 183 -17.83 -8.50 -10.69
CA LYS A 183 -17.35 -7.23 -10.14
C LYS A 183 -15.93 -6.99 -10.66
N LYS A 184 -15.83 -6.06 -11.61
CA LYS A 184 -14.61 -5.68 -12.32
C LYS A 184 -13.45 -5.50 -11.33
N LEU A 185 -12.38 -6.28 -11.51
CA LEU A 185 -11.14 -6.12 -10.75
C LEU A 185 -10.67 -4.67 -10.86
N VAL A 186 -10.58 -3.96 -9.73
CA VAL A 186 -10.01 -2.61 -9.70
C VAL A 186 -8.50 -2.77 -9.58
N VAL A 187 -7.85 -2.95 -10.74
CA VAL A 187 -6.40 -2.85 -10.88
C VAL A 187 -6.06 -1.37 -10.82
N VAL A 188 -5.53 -0.91 -9.69
CA VAL A 188 -4.99 0.45 -9.62
C VAL A 188 -3.58 0.38 -10.21
N ASP A 189 -3.44 0.68 -11.51
CA ASP A 189 -2.13 0.94 -12.10
C ASP A 189 -1.45 2.02 -11.23
N GLY A 190 -0.15 1.89 -10.95
CA GLY A 190 0.58 2.92 -10.18
C GLY A 190 0.38 4.31 -10.77
N ARG A 191 0.22 4.41 -12.09
CA ARG A 191 -0.18 5.65 -12.78
C ARG A 191 -1.61 6.09 -12.45
N GLU A 192 -2.57 5.19 -12.36
CA GLU A 192 -3.94 5.54 -11.99
C GLU A 192 -4.03 6.03 -10.53
N LEU A 193 -3.23 5.45 -9.63
CA LEU A 193 -3.08 5.95 -8.25
C LEU A 193 -2.52 7.37 -8.24
N TYR A 194 -1.43 7.63 -8.94
CA TYR A 194 -0.85 8.98 -9.02
C TYR A 194 -1.78 9.97 -9.75
N ALA A 195 -2.57 9.52 -10.73
CA ALA A 195 -3.56 10.36 -11.40
C ALA A 195 -4.71 10.76 -10.45
N LYS A 196 -5.25 9.79 -9.71
CA LYS A 196 -6.27 10.03 -8.68
C LYS A 196 -5.72 10.96 -7.59
N LYS A 197 -4.53 10.67 -7.07
CA LYS A 197 -3.87 11.49 -6.04
C LYS A 197 -3.52 12.89 -6.54
N SER A 198 -3.05 13.03 -7.78
CA SER A 198 -2.82 14.33 -8.42
C SER A 198 -4.10 15.17 -8.40
N LYS A 199 -5.23 14.57 -8.79
CA LYS A 199 -6.53 15.25 -8.75
C LYS A 199 -6.95 15.63 -7.33
N GLU A 200 -6.96 14.67 -6.39
CA GLU A 200 -7.33 14.89 -4.99
C GLU A 200 -6.51 16.00 -4.34
N TYR A 201 -5.18 15.98 -4.53
CA TYR A 201 -4.29 16.98 -3.95
C TYR A 201 -4.47 18.37 -4.57
N LYS A 202 -4.72 18.46 -5.88
CA LYS A 202 -4.97 19.75 -6.54
C LYS A 202 -6.29 20.37 -6.09
N GLU A 203 -7.37 19.59 -6.07
CA GLU A 203 -8.69 20.03 -5.58
C GLU A 203 -8.64 20.42 -4.10
N GLY A 204 -7.90 19.66 -3.27
CA GLY A 204 -7.68 19.99 -1.87
C GLY A 204 -6.86 21.27 -1.69
N ALA A 205 -5.83 21.49 -2.51
CA ALA A 205 -5.04 22.71 -2.48
C ALA A 205 -5.92 23.95 -2.77
N ASP A 206 -6.75 23.89 -3.80
CA ASP A 206 -7.67 25.00 -4.16
C ASP A 206 -8.66 25.29 -3.02
N THR A 207 -9.17 24.25 -2.37
CA THR A 207 -10.06 24.38 -1.20
C THR A 207 -9.36 25.04 -0.01
N PHE A 208 -8.10 24.67 0.26
CA PHE A 208 -7.32 25.27 1.35
C PHE A 208 -6.87 26.70 1.04
N ILE A 209 -6.62 27.03 -0.23
CA ILE A 209 -6.36 28.42 -0.67
C ILE A 209 -7.60 29.27 -0.43
N ALA A 210 -8.78 28.79 -0.85
CA ALA A 210 -10.05 29.51 -0.69
C ALA A 210 -10.42 29.72 0.79
N SER A 211 -10.08 28.77 1.67
CA SER A 211 -10.30 28.87 3.13
C SER A 211 -9.19 29.60 3.89
N GLY A 212 -8.11 30.02 3.23
CA GLY A 212 -6.99 30.75 3.85
C GLY A 212 -6.06 29.90 4.72
N VAL A 213 -6.16 28.57 4.69
CA VAL A 213 -5.30 27.66 5.46
C VAL A 213 -4.02 27.38 4.65
N VAL A 214 -3.13 28.38 4.61
CA VAL A 214 -1.97 28.42 3.71
C VAL A 214 -1.02 27.22 3.88
N GLN A 215 -0.80 26.73 5.10
CA GLN A 215 0.14 25.61 5.33
C GLN A 215 -0.33 24.31 4.65
N ASN A 216 -1.62 23.99 4.76
CA ASN A 216 -2.19 22.81 4.10
C ASN A 216 -2.29 23.01 2.59
N ALA A 217 -2.65 24.23 2.15
CA ALA A 217 -2.64 24.59 0.73
C ALA A 217 -1.27 24.33 0.08
N VAL A 218 -0.18 24.77 0.73
CA VAL A 218 1.18 24.53 0.21
C VAL A 218 1.51 23.06 0.17
N THR A 219 1.18 22.31 1.22
CA THR A 219 1.46 20.87 1.31
C THR A 219 0.73 20.11 0.20
N PHE A 220 -0.58 20.35 0.04
CA PHE A 220 -1.40 19.72 -0.98
C PHE A 220 -0.95 20.12 -2.39
N ALA A 221 -0.63 21.39 -2.63
CA ALA A 221 -0.09 21.82 -3.92
C ALA A 221 1.23 21.08 -4.24
N CYS A 222 2.15 20.98 -3.27
CA CYS A 222 3.41 20.24 -3.41
C CYS A 222 3.18 18.78 -3.78
N LEU A 223 2.27 18.09 -3.07
CA LEU A 223 1.96 16.69 -3.35
C LEU A 223 1.28 16.49 -4.70
N GLY A 224 0.38 17.41 -5.10
CA GLY A 224 -0.25 17.39 -6.42
C GLY A 224 0.75 17.56 -7.56
N GLY A 225 1.68 18.51 -7.43
CA GLY A 225 2.76 18.68 -8.41
C GLY A 225 3.68 17.45 -8.48
N LEU A 226 4.05 16.89 -7.33
CA LEU A 226 4.88 15.68 -7.26
C LEU A 226 4.16 14.42 -7.78
N ALA A 227 2.83 14.34 -7.67
CA ALA A 227 2.06 13.29 -8.31
C ALA A 227 2.20 13.35 -9.85
N ASP A 228 2.19 14.56 -10.44
CA ASP A 228 2.44 14.73 -11.88
C ASP A 228 3.87 14.36 -12.29
N LEU A 229 4.86 14.62 -11.42
CA LEU A 229 6.23 14.14 -11.61
C LEU A 229 6.25 12.61 -11.75
N MET A 230 5.53 11.89 -10.90
CA MET A 230 5.46 10.44 -10.93
C MET A 230 4.72 9.88 -12.15
N LEU A 231 3.83 10.66 -12.74
CA LEU A 231 3.18 10.38 -14.02
C LEU A 231 4.08 10.63 -15.24
N GLY A 232 5.32 11.07 -15.04
CA GLY A 232 6.24 11.42 -16.11
C GLY A 232 5.96 12.78 -16.73
N ARG A 233 5.25 13.66 -16.01
CA ARG A 233 4.86 15.00 -16.47
C ARG A 233 5.50 16.11 -15.61
N PRO A 234 6.85 16.17 -15.52
CA PRO A 234 7.53 17.13 -14.65
C PRO A 234 7.24 18.59 -15.02
N LYS A 235 7.07 18.88 -16.32
CA LYS A 235 6.74 20.24 -16.80
C LYS A 235 5.37 20.70 -16.31
N GLU A 236 4.37 19.82 -16.36
CA GLU A 236 3.02 20.11 -15.85
C GLU A 236 3.03 20.32 -14.34
N GLY A 237 3.75 19.47 -13.59
CA GLY A 237 3.89 19.62 -12.14
C GLY A 237 4.58 20.93 -11.72
N ILE A 238 5.64 21.35 -12.43
CA ILE A 238 6.32 22.63 -12.18
C ILE A 238 5.43 23.82 -12.55
N SER A 239 4.74 23.76 -13.70
CA SER A 239 3.81 24.82 -14.13
C SER A 239 2.71 25.00 -13.09
N TYR A 240 2.08 23.90 -12.67
CA TYR A 240 1.05 23.89 -11.63
C TYR A 240 1.56 24.54 -10.34
N LEU A 241 2.71 24.11 -9.81
CA LEU A 241 3.26 24.70 -8.58
C LEU A 241 3.56 26.19 -8.71
N THR A 242 4.03 26.63 -9.88
CA THR A 242 4.38 28.02 -10.14
C THR A 242 3.11 28.88 -10.26
N GLU A 243 2.11 28.41 -11.00
CA GLU A 243 0.83 29.07 -11.19
C GLU A 243 0.04 29.15 -9.89
N THR A 244 -0.06 28.05 -9.13
CA THR A 244 -0.74 28.02 -7.83
C THR A 244 -0.06 28.98 -6.85
N ALA A 245 1.28 29.00 -6.77
CA ALA A 245 1.98 29.94 -5.90
C ALA A 245 1.77 31.40 -6.33
N ALA A 246 1.74 31.70 -7.64
CA ALA A 246 1.54 33.05 -8.15
C ALA A 246 0.10 33.56 -7.96
N ASN A 247 -0.89 32.69 -8.19
CA ASN A 247 -2.30 33.06 -8.21
C ASN A 247 -3.01 32.88 -6.85
N SER A 248 -2.39 32.22 -5.87
CA SER A 248 -3.00 31.96 -4.55
C SER A 248 -3.19 33.20 -3.66
N GLY A 249 -2.57 34.34 -3.98
CA GLY A 249 -2.51 35.49 -3.07
C GLY A 249 -1.57 35.31 -1.86
N PHE A 250 -0.91 34.14 -1.73
CA PHE A 250 0.00 33.79 -0.63
C PHE A 250 1.44 33.48 -1.10
N ARG A 251 1.87 34.10 -2.21
CA ARG A 251 3.12 33.80 -2.91
C ARG A 251 4.35 33.75 -2.00
N ASP A 252 4.49 34.69 -1.08
CA ASP A 252 5.67 34.76 -0.20
C ASP A 252 5.69 33.59 0.79
N ARG A 253 4.53 33.26 1.36
CA ARG A 253 4.37 32.09 2.26
C ARG A 253 4.62 30.76 1.56
N PHE A 254 4.23 30.64 0.28
CA PHE A 254 4.59 29.49 -0.54
C PHE A 254 6.11 29.38 -0.67
N ASN A 255 6.81 30.47 -0.99
CA ASN A 255 8.26 30.45 -1.18
C ASN A 255 9.05 30.25 0.12
N GLU A 256 8.53 30.70 1.25
CA GLU A 256 9.15 30.49 2.56
C GLU A 256 8.97 29.06 3.07
N SER A 257 7.86 28.40 2.69
CA SER A 257 7.52 27.06 3.12
C SER A 257 8.61 26.03 2.82
N THR A 258 8.98 25.30 3.86
CA THR A 258 9.93 24.19 3.77
C THR A 258 9.44 23.13 2.78
N CYS A 259 8.11 22.88 2.70
CA CYS A 259 7.55 21.84 1.83
C CYS A 259 7.70 22.21 0.36
N PHE A 260 7.51 23.49 0.03
CA PHE A 260 7.70 24.02 -1.30
C PHE A 260 9.17 24.00 -1.74
N LYS A 261 10.10 24.33 -0.82
CA LYS A 261 11.55 24.20 -1.04
C LYS A 261 11.94 22.74 -1.31
N TRP A 262 11.40 21.80 -0.54
CA TRP A 262 11.64 20.38 -0.75
C TRP A 262 11.11 19.87 -2.08
N ALA A 263 9.88 20.23 -2.45
CA ALA A 263 9.32 19.84 -3.75
C ALA A 263 10.22 20.33 -4.89
N LYS A 264 10.72 21.58 -4.84
CA LYS A 264 11.70 22.11 -5.81
C LYS A 264 12.99 21.27 -5.88
N LEU A 265 13.52 20.83 -4.73
CA LEU A 265 14.70 19.96 -4.70
C LEU A 265 14.42 18.60 -5.36
N ILE A 266 13.25 18.00 -5.11
CA ILE A 266 12.85 16.74 -5.76
C ILE A 266 12.74 16.90 -7.29
N PHE A 267 12.10 17.98 -7.76
CA PHE A 267 12.02 18.28 -9.19
C PHE A 267 13.41 18.51 -9.80
N ARG A 268 14.27 19.27 -9.12
CA ARG A 268 15.65 19.54 -9.56
C ARG A 268 16.46 18.25 -9.64
N ALA A 269 16.39 17.40 -8.62
CA ALA A 269 17.04 16.11 -8.61
C ALA A 269 16.58 15.24 -9.79
N HIS A 270 15.27 15.17 -10.03
CA HIS A 270 14.71 14.35 -11.11
C HIS A 270 15.08 14.86 -12.51
N VAL A 271 14.91 16.16 -12.77
CA VAL A 271 15.09 16.76 -14.10
C VAL A 271 16.58 16.91 -14.45
N SER A 272 17.41 17.33 -13.49
CA SER A 272 18.83 17.60 -13.72
C SER A 272 19.75 16.46 -13.29
N LYS A 273 19.20 15.33 -12.81
CA LYS A 273 19.97 14.19 -12.26
C LYS A 273 20.98 14.63 -11.20
N ASN A 274 20.55 15.55 -10.33
CA ASN A 274 21.42 16.14 -9.32
C ASN A 274 21.32 15.34 -8.00
N GLU A 275 22.40 14.63 -7.66
CA GLU A 275 22.51 13.81 -6.45
C GLU A 275 22.50 14.64 -5.15
N GLU A 276 23.22 15.76 -5.12
CA GLU A 276 23.24 16.66 -3.95
C GLU A 276 21.84 17.17 -3.61
N ALA A 277 21.03 17.47 -4.63
CA ALA A 277 19.65 17.94 -4.46
C ALA A 277 18.75 16.87 -3.84
N ILE A 278 18.92 15.58 -4.15
CA ILE A 278 18.10 14.53 -3.54
C ILE A 278 18.55 14.22 -2.11
N ASP A 279 19.85 14.32 -1.81
CA ASP A 279 20.36 14.16 -0.45
C ASP A 279 19.92 15.30 0.47
N GLU A 280 19.93 16.54 -0.04
CA GLU A 280 19.37 17.68 0.68
C GLU A 280 17.86 17.52 0.89
N ALA A 281 17.13 17.04 -0.12
CA ALA A 281 15.70 16.76 0.02
C ALA A 281 15.41 15.71 1.11
N ARG A 282 16.22 14.65 1.24
CA ARG A 282 16.07 13.64 2.31
C ARG A 282 16.29 14.25 3.70
N LYS A 283 17.28 15.12 3.86
CA LYS A 283 17.53 15.84 5.12
C LYS A 283 16.37 16.78 5.46
N LEU A 284 15.81 17.45 4.46
CA LEU A 284 14.71 18.40 4.64
C LEU A 284 13.38 17.70 4.95
N PHE A 285 13.16 16.51 4.39
CA PHE A 285 11.96 15.68 4.60
C PHE A 285 11.67 15.38 6.08
N LEU A 286 12.72 15.15 6.88
CA LEU A 286 12.61 14.85 8.31
C LEU A 286 12.17 16.06 9.16
N LYS A 287 12.26 17.27 8.61
CA LYS A 287 11.92 18.52 9.32
C LYS A 287 10.45 18.94 9.13
N PHE A 288 9.65 18.14 8.42
CA PHE A 288 8.26 18.48 8.15
C PHE A 288 7.31 18.13 9.29
N PRO A 289 6.50 19.09 9.76
CA PRO A 289 5.33 18.79 10.58
C PRO A 289 4.22 18.27 9.67
N TRP A 290 4.26 16.97 9.37
CA TRP A 290 3.24 16.31 8.54
C TRP A 290 1.91 16.25 9.28
N SER A 291 0.88 16.89 8.71
CA SER A 291 -0.48 16.86 9.26
C SER A 291 -1.14 15.48 9.14
N PHE A 292 -0.78 14.71 8.11
CA PHE A 292 -1.36 13.41 7.81
C PHE A 292 -0.27 12.36 7.52
N ARG A 293 -0.42 11.16 8.08
CA ARG A 293 0.51 10.02 7.90
C ARG A 293 0.54 9.56 6.44
N ASP A 294 -0.61 9.52 5.78
CA ASP A 294 -0.73 9.08 4.39
C ASP A 294 0.03 10.01 3.42
N ASP A 295 -0.03 11.32 3.66
CA ASP A 295 0.69 12.33 2.87
C ASP A 295 2.21 12.20 3.03
N LYS A 296 2.65 11.91 4.26
CA LYS A 296 4.05 11.64 4.57
C LYS A 296 4.56 10.41 3.83
N GLU A 297 3.79 9.31 3.86
CA GLU A 297 4.17 8.08 3.16
C GLU A 297 4.13 8.24 1.63
N PHE A 298 3.15 8.96 1.10
CA PHE A 298 3.10 9.31 -0.31
C PHE A 298 4.35 10.11 -0.73
N ALA A 299 4.68 11.17 0.01
CA ALA A 299 5.87 11.98 -0.23
C ALA A 299 7.17 11.18 -0.11
N ARG A 300 7.27 10.27 0.86
CA ARG A 300 8.43 9.38 1.04
C ARG A 300 8.61 8.47 -0.17
N ARG A 301 7.53 7.85 -0.67
CA ARG A 301 7.57 6.96 -1.85
C ARG A 301 8.06 7.70 -3.10
N ILE A 302 7.63 8.94 -3.30
CA ILE A 302 8.10 9.79 -4.41
C ILE A 302 9.59 10.06 -4.27
N MET A 303 10.03 10.48 -3.09
CA MET A 303 11.44 10.77 -2.81
C MET A 303 12.33 9.54 -3.03
N ASP A 304 11.93 8.38 -2.50
CA ASP A 304 12.66 7.12 -2.68
C ASP A 304 12.72 6.71 -4.16
N SER A 305 11.63 6.93 -4.91
CA SER A 305 11.60 6.65 -6.35
C SER A 305 12.53 7.56 -7.15
N VAL A 306 12.56 8.86 -6.84
CA VAL A 306 13.47 9.81 -7.49
C VAL A 306 14.92 9.49 -7.14
N TYR A 307 15.22 9.20 -5.87
CA TYR A 307 16.56 8.81 -5.42
C TYR A 307 17.11 7.62 -6.21
N ARG A 308 16.33 6.54 -6.36
CA ARG A 308 16.73 5.36 -7.15
C ARG A 308 17.01 5.67 -8.62
N ARG A 309 16.31 6.66 -9.20
CA ARG A 309 16.50 7.07 -10.61
C ARG A 309 17.67 8.01 -10.83
N VAL A 310 18.21 8.59 -9.77
CA VAL A 310 19.33 9.54 -9.81
C VAL A 310 20.64 8.84 -9.43
N THR A 311 20.60 7.90 -8.48
CA THR A 311 21.77 7.18 -7.94
C THR A 311 21.99 5.78 -8.52
N GLY A 312 21.03 5.27 -9.30
CA GLY A 312 21.12 3.99 -10.02
C GLY A 312 21.29 4.21 -11.51
#